data_AF-A0A4Q9GV92-F1
#
_entry.id   AF-A0A4Q9GV92-F1
#
_cell.length_a   1.000
_cell.length_b   1.000
_cell.length_c   1.000
_cell.angle_alpha   90.00
_cell.angle_beta   90.00
_cell.angle_gamma   90.00
#
_symmetry.space_group_name_H-M   'P 1'
#
loop_
_entity.id
_entity.type
_entity.pdbx_description
1 polymer ?
#
loop_
_entity_poly.entity_id
_entity_poly.type
_entity_poly.pdbx_seq_one_letter_code
_entity_poly.pdbx_strand_id
1 'polypeptide(L)'
;MGLGDFGLSILASWLANKIDFKKSAPENISSKSDEAPQKEKTSESPKAQKFKTFDAWNDLSRILTAVKSPVISILIEDEPSTHYHLPSMVLESSVTGEWYVFSRGRMSFEGNGGGIRNSQEIIDQVKAAGANIGTWVVTKSEIEALDNGYITWPKVKQNAIPLLARVARDYTWDEIERNVTKQIK
;
A
#
# COMPACT_ATOMS: atom_id res chain seq x y z
N MET A 1 -13.01 -15.03 -11.69
CA MET A 1 -12.13 -14.12 -10.93
C MET A 1 -12.50 -14.25 -9.46
N GLY A 2 -11.53 -14.47 -8.59
CA GLY A 2 -11.77 -14.44 -7.14
C GLY A 2 -11.92 -13.01 -6.62
N LEU A 3 -12.49 -12.83 -5.41
CA LEU A 3 -12.61 -11.51 -4.77
C LEU A 3 -11.24 -10.79 -4.63
N GLY A 4 -10.15 -11.55 -4.44
CA GLY A 4 -8.79 -11.00 -4.38
C GLY A 4 -8.30 -10.45 -5.72
N ASP A 5 -8.66 -11.07 -6.84
CA ASP A 5 -8.29 -10.56 -8.18
C ASP A 5 -9.00 -9.24 -8.49
N PHE A 6 -10.24 -9.11 -8.02
CA PHE A 6 -11.03 -7.89 -8.18
C PHE A 6 -10.50 -6.73 -7.33
N GLY A 7 -10.10 -6.99 -6.07
CA GLY A 7 -9.48 -5.97 -5.23
C GLY A 7 -8.15 -5.46 -5.78
N LEU A 8 -7.35 -6.34 -6.39
CA LEU A 8 -6.09 -6.00 -7.05
C LEU A 8 -6.30 -5.25 -8.37
N SER A 9 -7.35 -5.57 -9.13
CA SER A 9 -7.66 -4.83 -10.36
C SER A 9 -8.20 -3.43 -10.06
N ILE A 10 -8.98 -3.26 -8.99
CA ILE A 10 -9.36 -1.92 -8.49
C ILE A 10 -8.13 -1.14 -8.04
N LEU A 11 -7.16 -1.79 -7.38
CA LEU A 11 -5.90 -1.17 -6.99
C LEU A 11 -5.10 -0.68 -8.20
N ALA A 12 -4.83 -1.55 -9.17
CA ALA A 12 -4.14 -1.17 -10.40
C ALA A 12 -4.87 -0.04 -11.14
N SER A 13 -6.20 -0.11 -11.20
CA SER A 13 -7.05 0.89 -11.84
C SER A 13 -7.01 2.26 -11.15
N TRP A 14 -7.16 2.29 -9.82
CA TRP A 14 -7.12 3.52 -9.03
C TRP A 14 -5.77 4.20 -9.13
N LEU A 15 -4.69 3.42 -9.04
CA LEU A 15 -3.34 3.91 -9.21
C LEU A 15 -3.11 4.43 -10.63
N ALA A 16 -3.54 3.72 -11.67
CA ALA A 16 -3.40 4.16 -13.07
C ALA A 16 -4.14 5.49 -13.35
N ASN A 17 -5.36 5.65 -12.82
CA ASN A 17 -6.11 6.91 -12.96
C ASN A 17 -5.46 8.06 -12.19
N LYS A 18 -4.80 7.78 -11.05
CA LYS A 18 -3.95 8.76 -10.37
C LYS A 18 -2.66 9.04 -11.16
N ILE A 19 -2.06 8.06 -11.82
CA ILE A 19 -0.83 8.26 -12.61
C ILE A 19 -1.03 9.26 -13.77
N ASP A 20 -2.26 9.52 -14.21
CA ASP A 20 -2.60 10.54 -15.22
C ASP A 20 -2.44 12.01 -14.74
N PHE A 21 -1.69 12.27 -13.66
CA PHE A 21 -1.32 13.60 -13.13
C PHE A 21 -0.51 14.51 -14.09
N LYS A 22 -0.42 14.21 -15.39
CA LYS A 22 0.08 15.16 -16.41
C LYS A 22 -0.90 15.34 -17.57
N LYS A 23 -2.14 15.70 -17.27
CA LYS A 23 -2.90 16.52 -18.23
C LYS A 23 -3.89 17.46 -17.56
N SER A 24 -3.38 18.65 -17.26
CA SER A 24 -4.01 19.99 -17.36
C SER A 24 -3.85 20.85 -16.11
N ALA A 25 -2.93 21.81 -16.19
CA ALA A 25 -3.07 23.11 -15.56
C ALA A 25 -2.64 24.16 -16.61
N PRO A 26 -3.42 25.24 -16.83
CA PRO A 26 -2.99 26.32 -17.70
C PRO A 26 -1.91 27.18 -17.02
N GLU A 27 -1.18 27.91 -17.85
CA GLU A 27 0.05 28.63 -17.55
C GLU A 27 -0.05 29.80 -16.56
N ASN A 28 1.12 30.08 -15.98
CA ASN A 28 1.65 31.34 -15.43
C ASN A 28 1.21 31.80 -14.04
N ILE A 29 2.20 31.88 -13.13
CA ILE A 29 2.75 33.17 -12.63
C ILE A 29 4.21 32.93 -12.17
N SER A 30 5.09 33.80 -12.66
CA SER A 30 6.45 34.04 -12.20
C SER A 30 6.45 34.69 -10.81
N SER A 31 7.29 34.23 -9.88
CA SER A 31 8.12 35.11 -9.04
C SER A 31 9.01 34.32 -8.05
N LYS A 32 10.33 34.55 -8.21
CA LYS A 32 11.40 34.75 -7.22
C LYS A 32 11.46 33.91 -5.93
N SER A 33 12.67 33.39 -5.75
CA SER A 33 13.29 32.85 -4.53
C SER A 33 13.24 33.79 -3.34
N ASP A 34 12.80 33.27 -2.20
CA ASP A 34 13.14 33.76 -0.86
C ASP A 34 13.45 32.54 0.05
N GLU A 35 14.64 32.56 0.66
CA GLU A 35 15.11 31.57 1.64
C GLU A 35 14.23 31.61 2.89
N ALA A 36 13.62 30.47 3.24
CA ALA A 36 12.91 30.31 4.51
C ALA A 36 13.88 29.76 5.59
N PRO A 37 13.80 30.25 6.84
CA PRO A 37 14.75 29.88 7.89
C PRO A 37 14.59 28.41 8.31
N GLN A 38 15.73 27.75 8.55
CA GLN A 38 15.81 26.42 9.14
C GLN A 38 14.98 26.35 10.43
N LYS A 39 13.86 25.62 10.40
CA LYS A 39 13.15 25.22 11.62
C LYS A 39 14.02 24.23 12.39
N GLU A 40 14.38 24.65 13.61
CA GLU A 40 15.06 23.84 14.61
C GLU A 40 14.38 22.48 14.78
N LYS A 41 15.22 21.43 14.80
CA LYS A 41 14.82 20.07 15.11
C LYS A 41 14.31 20.03 16.55
N THR A 42 13.00 19.96 16.73
CA THR A 42 12.43 19.40 17.97
C THR A 42 12.92 17.96 18.04
N SER A 43 13.83 17.69 18.97
CA SER A 43 14.27 16.34 19.29
C SER A 43 13.11 15.56 19.91
N GLU A 44 12.27 14.96 19.08
CA GLU A 44 11.38 13.89 19.52
C GLU A 44 12.26 12.79 20.13
N SER A 45 12.00 12.42 21.38
CA SER A 45 12.59 11.23 22.00
C SER A 45 12.42 10.04 21.05
N PRO A 46 13.45 9.19 20.84
CA PRO A 46 13.36 8.10 19.88
C PRO A 46 12.15 7.21 20.22
N LYS A 47 11.20 7.10 19.28
CA LYS A 47 10.04 6.22 19.42
C LYS A 47 10.55 4.79 19.62
N ALA A 48 10.20 4.18 20.76
CA ALA A 48 10.61 2.81 21.06
C ALA A 48 9.99 1.86 20.03
N GLN A 49 10.85 1.11 19.32
CA GLN A 49 10.41 0.08 18.38
C GLN A 49 9.74 -1.06 19.15
N LYS A 50 8.50 -1.40 18.77
CA LYS A 50 7.68 -2.42 19.44
C LYS A 50 7.87 -3.81 18.84
N PHE A 51 8.24 -3.89 17.57
CA PHE A 51 8.48 -5.15 16.83
C PHE A 51 9.38 -4.88 15.63
N LYS A 52 9.97 -5.95 15.08
CA LYS A 52 10.72 -5.89 13.82
C LYS A 52 9.79 -6.07 12.62
N THR A 53 10.07 -5.39 11.53
CA THR A 53 9.46 -5.64 10.23
C THR A 53 10.30 -6.59 9.39
N PHE A 54 9.73 -7.09 8.30
CA PHE A 54 10.30 -8.11 7.42
C PHE A 54 10.41 -7.61 5.98
N ASP A 55 11.26 -8.24 5.17
CA ASP A 55 11.35 -7.98 3.74
C ASP A 55 10.49 -9.01 2.98
N ALA A 56 9.53 -8.53 2.17
CA ALA A 56 8.59 -9.40 1.47
C ALA A 56 9.26 -10.33 0.45
N TRP A 57 10.42 -9.95 -0.10
CA TRP A 57 11.12 -10.76 -1.09
C TRP A 57 11.86 -11.93 -0.43
N ASN A 58 12.48 -11.68 0.73
CA ASN A 58 13.33 -12.66 1.40
C ASN A 58 12.58 -13.51 2.44
N ASP A 59 11.61 -12.94 3.16
CA ASP A 59 11.03 -13.57 4.35
C ASP A 59 9.65 -14.20 4.13
N LEU A 60 8.89 -13.72 3.13
CA LEU A 60 7.48 -14.06 2.97
C LEU A 60 7.23 -15.57 2.80
N SER A 61 7.99 -16.22 1.91
CA SER A 61 7.83 -17.65 1.63
C SER A 61 8.02 -18.50 2.88
N ARG A 62 9.02 -18.17 3.71
CA ARG A 62 9.28 -18.85 4.96
C ARG A 62 8.15 -18.62 5.98
N ILE A 63 7.67 -17.39 6.11
CA ILE A 63 6.62 -17.07 7.09
C ILE A 63 5.29 -17.70 6.67
N LEU A 64 4.94 -17.69 5.38
CA LEU A 64 3.70 -18.29 4.86
C LEU A 64 3.58 -19.77 5.21
N THR A 65 4.68 -20.53 5.23
CA THR A 65 4.66 -21.96 5.62
C THR A 65 4.35 -22.20 7.09
N ALA A 66 4.53 -21.20 7.95
CA ALA A 66 4.29 -21.29 9.38
C ALA A 66 2.89 -20.77 9.80
N VAL A 67 2.23 -19.99 8.94
CA VAL A 67 0.97 -19.30 9.27
C VAL A 67 -0.24 -20.12 8.84
N LYS A 68 -1.11 -20.45 9.80
CA LYS A 68 -2.39 -21.12 9.52
C LYS A 68 -3.43 -20.12 9.01
N SER A 69 -4.14 -20.49 7.93
CA SER A 69 -5.19 -19.68 7.30
C SER A 69 -4.73 -18.22 7.07
N PRO A 70 -3.73 -18.01 6.20
CA PRO A 70 -3.12 -16.70 5.99
C PRO A 70 -4.09 -15.71 5.34
N VAL A 71 -4.08 -14.48 5.85
CA VAL A 71 -4.77 -13.32 5.27
C VAL A 71 -3.74 -12.22 5.05
N ILE A 72 -3.65 -11.75 3.81
CA ILE A 72 -2.80 -10.63 3.41
C ILE A 72 -3.63 -9.35 3.37
N SER A 73 -3.13 -8.31 4.03
CA SER A 73 -3.59 -6.94 3.92
C SER A 73 -2.53 -6.11 3.21
N ILE A 74 -2.82 -5.67 1.98
CA ILE A 74 -2.02 -4.72 1.24
C ILE A 74 -2.45 -3.31 1.67
N LEU A 75 -1.51 -2.52 2.14
CA LEU A 75 -1.74 -1.17 2.66
C LEU A 75 -1.19 -0.15 1.66
N ILE A 76 -2.06 0.75 1.24
CA ILE A 76 -1.74 1.84 0.33
C ILE A 76 -1.86 3.14 1.10
N GLU A 77 -0.85 3.99 0.99
CA GLU A 77 -0.91 5.34 1.54
C GLU A 77 -1.95 6.20 0.82
N ASP A 78 -2.59 7.10 1.56
CA ASP A 78 -3.53 8.07 1.02
C ASP A 78 -2.84 9.16 0.19
N GLU A 79 -1.62 9.51 0.59
CA GLU A 79 -0.70 10.41 -0.09
C GLU A 79 0.65 9.73 -0.34
N PRO A 80 1.28 9.94 -1.50
CA PRO A 80 2.51 9.23 -1.84
C PRO A 80 3.68 9.67 -0.93
N SER A 81 4.47 8.70 -0.50
CA SER A 81 5.74 8.88 0.20
C SER A 81 6.87 9.21 -0.76
N THR A 82 6.75 8.80 -2.02
CA THR A 82 7.73 9.03 -3.08
C THR A 82 7.04 9.67 -4.30
N HIS A 83 7.61 9.50 -5.50
CA HIS A 83 6.89 9.80 -6.75
C HIS A 83 5.68 8.87 -6.96
N TYR A 84 5.68 7.70 -6.30
CA TYR A 84 4.64 6.67 -6.39
C TYR A 84 4.12 6.30 -4.99
N HIS A 85 2.91 5.75 -4.95
CA HIS A 85 2.38 5.11 -3.74
C HIS A 85 3.09 3.77 -3.53
N LEU A 86 3.86 3.65 -2.46
CA LEU A 86 4.54 2.40 -2.13
C LEU A 86 3.66 1.56 -1.19
N PRO A 87 3.32 0.32 -1.58
CA PRO A 87 2.50 -0.55 -0.74
C PRO A 87 3.32 -1.20 0.38
N SER A 88 2.74 -1.21 1.59
CA SER A 88 3.17 -2.11 2.67
C SER A 88 2.28 -3.35 2.70
N MET A 89 2.69 -4.40 3.39
CA MET A 89 1.90 -5.63 3.49
C MET A 89 1.91 -6.19 4.89
N VAL A 90 0.77 -6.70 5.33
CA VAL A 90 0.65 -7.43 6.59
C VAL A 90 0.09 -8.82 6.32
N LEU A 91 0.74 -9.82 6.88
CA LEU A 91 0.23 -11.20 6.95
C LEU A 91 -0.35 -11.43 8.34
N GLU A 92 -1.59 -11.89 8.41
CA GLU A 92 -2.29 -12.23 9.64
C GLU A 92 -2.81 -13.67 9.57
N SER A 93 -2.71 -14.43 10.67
CA SER A 93 -3.44 -15.69 10.81
C SER A 93 -4.88 -15.38 11.21
N SER A 94 -5.86 -15.82 10.42
CA SER A 94 -7.26 -15.72 10.84
C SER A 94 -7.63 -16.65 12.00
N VAL A 95 -6.73 -17.56 12.39
CA VAL A 95 -6.96 -18.55 13.46
C VAL A 95 -6.30 -18.11 14.76
N THR A 96 -5.03 -17.69 14.72
CA THR A 96 -4.28 -17.32 15.94
C THR A 96 -4.30 -15.81 16.21
N GLY A 97 -4.60 -14.98 15.20
CA GLY A 97 -4.49 -13.53 15.28
C GLY A 97 -3.04 -13.02 15.28
N GLU A 98 -2.05 -13.90 15.11
CA GLU A 98 -0.65 -13.50 14.93
C GLU A 98 -0.47 -12.75 13.61
N TRP A 99 0.38 -11.74 13.60
CA TRP A 99 0.59 -10.88 12.44
C TRP A 99 2.06 -10.53 12.23
N TYR A 100 2.41 -10.29 10.96
CA TYR A 100 3.75 -10.01 10.48
C TYR A 100 3.69 -8.87 9.47
N VAL A 101 4.48 -7.82 9.70
CA VAL A 101 4.52 -6.62 8.84
C VAL A 101 5.72 -6.69 7.92
N PHE A 102 5.48 -6.51 6.62
CA PHE A 102 6.48 -6.41 5.58
C PHE A 102 6.59 -4.97 5.11
N SER A 103 7.71 -4.31 5.38
CA SER A 103 7.89 -2.89 5.10
C SER A 103 7.94 -2.57 3.60
N ARG A 104 7.59 -1.33 3.24
CA ARG A 104 7.66 -0.81 1.86
C ARG A 104 9.07 -0.94 1.27
N GLY A 105 9.15 -1.03 -0.07
CA GLY A 105 10.40 -0.88 -0.83
C GLY A 105 10.64 -1.91 -1.93
N ARG A 106 10.01 -3.09 -1.86
CA ARG A 106 10.13 -4.14 -2.89
C ARG A 106 8.98 -4.21 -3.88
N MET A 107 7.80 -3.78 -3.44
CA MET A 107 6.59 -3.75 -4.22
C MET A 107 6.31 -2.35 -4.73
N SER A 108 5.78 -2.27 -5.94
CA SER A 108 5.19 -1.09 -6.55
C SER A 108 4.08 -1.57 -7.47
N PHE A 109 2.93 -0.92 -7.38
CA PHE A 109 1.81 -1.13 -8.30
C PHE A 109 1.72 -0.01 -9.35
N GLU A 110 2.70 0.91 -9.34
CA GLU A 110 2.84 2.04 -10.26
C GLU A 110 4.20 1.98 -10.99
N GLY A 111 4.24 2.55 -12.20
CA GLY A 111 5.44 2.65 -13.04
C GLY A 111 5.58 1.51 -14.08
N ASN A 112 6.80 1.28 -14.58
CA ASN A 112 7.15 0.21 -15.54
C ASN A 112 8.43 -0.55 -15.12
N GLY A 113 8.81 -0.46 -13.84
CA GLY A 113 10.09 -0.95 -13.32
C GLY A 113 10.01 -2.31 -12.61
N GLY A 114 11.13 -2.72 -12.01
CA GLY A 114 11.24 -4.00 -11.29
C GLY A 114 10.26 -4.17 -10.13
N GLY A 115 9.76 -3.09 -9.53
CA GLY A 115 8.76 -3.14 -8.46
C GLY A 115 7.44 -3.80 -8.87
N ILE A 116 7.00 -3.65 -10.13
CA ILE A 116 5.79 -4.31 -10.62
C ILE A 116 6.01 -5.81 -10.76
N ARG A 117 7.14 -6.22 -11.34
CA ARG A 117 7.47 -7.65 -11.47
C ARG A 117 7.58 -8.31 -10.11
N ASN A 118 8.24 -7.66 -9.16
CA ASN A 118 8.34 -8.15 -7.79
C ASN A 118 6.96 -8.27 -7.13
N SER A 119 6.08 -7.29 -7.33
CA SER A 119 4.72 -7.34 -6.80
C SER A 119 3.93 -8.51 -7.38
N GLN A 120 4.04 -8.75 -8.69
CA GLN A 120 3.40 -9.90 -9.33
C GLN A 120 3.90 -11.22 -8.73
N GLU A 121 5.22 -11.40 -8.64
CA GLU A 121 5.82 -12.62 -8.06
C GLU A 121 5.41 -12.82 -6.60
N ILE A 122 5.36 -11.76 -5.79
CA ILE A 122 4.90 -11.80 -4.40
C ILE A 122 3.42 -12.20 -4.32
N ILE A 123 2.56 -11.60 -5.15
CA ILE A 123 1.13 -11.91 -5.18
C ILE A 123 0.89 -13.35 -5.63
N ASP A 124 1.67 -13.86 -6.59
CA ASP A 124 1.58 -15.24 -7.04
C ASP A 124 1.98 -16.22 -5.93
N GLN A 125 3.01 -15.92 -5.14
CA GLN A 125 3.37 -16.71 -3.95
C GLN A 125 2.24 -16.74 -2.91
N VAL A 126 1.63 -15.58 -2.64
CA VAL A 126 0.50 -15.45 -1.70
C VAL A 126 -0.70 -16.28 -2.17
N LYS A 127 -1.05 -16.19 -3.46
CA LYS A 127 -2.15 -16.97 -4.06
C LYS A 127 -1.86 -18.46 -4.04
N ALA A 128 -0.63 -18.87 -4.36
CA ALA A 128 -0.22 -20.27 -4.31
C ALA A 128 -0.30 -20.85 -2.88
N ALA A 129 -0.09 -20.03 -1.86
CA ALA A 129 -0.29 -20.39 -0.45
C ALA A 129 -1.77 -20.42 -0.02
N GLY A 130 -2.71 -20.12 -0.91
CA GLY A 130 -4.14 -20.09 -0.61
C GLY A 130 -4.57 -18.94 0.31
N ALA A 131 -3.76 -17.88 0.40
CA ALA A 131 -4.06 -16.75 1.26
C ALA A 131 -5.12 -15.83 0.65
N ASN A 132 -6.01 -15.31 1.50
CA ASN A 132 -6.96 -14.27 1.09
C ASN A 132 -6.24 -12.92 1.05
N ILE A 133 -6.57 -12.08 0.06
CA ILE A 133 -5.95 -10.75 -0.12
C ILE A 133 -7.01 -9.66 0.02
N GLY A 134 -6.74 -8.69 0.89
CA GLY A 134 -7.51 -7.45 1.01
C GLY A 134 -6.62 -6.23 0.77
N THR A 135 -7.20 -5.18 0.19
CA THR A 135 -6.53 -3.90 -0.08
C THR A 135 -7.15 -2.79 0.76
N TRP A 136 -6.29 -1.99 1.39
CA TRP A 136 -6.68 -0.96 2.35
C TRP A 136 -5.95 0.34 2.08
N VAL A 137 -6.61 1.45 2.38
CA VAL A 137 -6.03 2.80 2.39
C VAL A 137 -5.82 3.22 3.83
N VAL A 138 -4.61 3.68 4.13
CA VAL A 138 -4.17 4.14 5.45
C VAL A 138 -3.46 5.48 5.29
N THR A 139 -3.35 6.26 6.37
CA THR A 139 -2.62 7.53 6.28
C THR A 139 -1.13 7.28 6.08
N LYS A 140 -0.46 8.17 5.33
CA LYS A 140 1.01 8.13 5.17
C LYS A 140 1.76 8.03 6.50
N SER A 141 1.32 8.78 7.52
CA SER A 141 1.95 8.73 8.85
C SER A 141 1.79 7.39 9.57
N GLU A 142 0.67 6.71 9.38
CA GLU A 142 0.41 5.41 10.02
C GLU A 142 1.23 4.30 9.36
N ILE A 143 1.31 4.27 8.03
CA ILE A 143 2.12 3.28 7.32
C ILE A 143 3.62 3.47 7.59
N GLU A 144 4.10 4.73 7.71
CA GLU A 144 5.47 5.02 8.13
C GLU A 144 5.74 4.56 9.55
N ALA A 145 4.83 4.82 10.49
CA ALA A 145 4.99 4.34 11.86
C ALA A 145 4.93 2.80 11.95
N LEU A 146 4.11 2.15 11.11
CA LEU A 146 3.95 0.70 11.09
C LEU A 146 5.20 0.01 10.52
N ASP A 147 5.72 0.50 9.40
CA ASP A 147 6.92 -0.03 8.74
C ASP A 147 8.18 0.05 9.61
N ASN A 148 8.25 1.07 10.47
CA ASN A 148 9.34 1.23 11.42
C ASN A 148 9.10 0.49 12.76
N GLY A 149 7.94 -0.17 12.91
CA GLY A 149 7.61 -0.91 14.11
C GLY A 149 7.20 -0.06 15.31
N TYR A 150 6.82 1.20 15.11
CA TYR A 150 6.43 2.13 16.19
C TYR A 150 4.96 2.00 16.60
N ILE A 151 4.09 1.59 15.68
CA ILE A 151 2.66 1.33 15.91
C ILE A 151 2.30 -0.08 15.45
N THR A 152 1.37 -0.75 16.14
CA THR A 152 1.01 -2.15 15.85
C THR A 152 -0.06 -2.25 14.77
N TRP A 153 -0.06 -3.36 14.04
CA TRP A 153 -1.08 -3.62 13.02
C TRP A 153 -2.52 -3.52 13.54
N PRO A 154 -2.91 -4.11 14.69
CA PRO A 154 -4.28 -3.97 15.20
C PRO A 154 -4.72 -2.51 15.40
N LYS A 155 -3.79 -1.61 15.72
CA LYS A 155 -4.09 -0.19 15.87
C LYS A 155 -4.32 0.49 14.54
N VAL A 156 -3.48 0.21 13.53
CA VAL A 156 -3.64 0.74 12.17
C VAL A 156 -4.91 0.19 11.50
N LYS A 157 -5.20 -1.10 11.68
CA LYS A 157 -6.37 -1.79 11.12
C LYS A 157 -7.70 -1.13 11.51
N GLN A 158 -7.79 -0.52 12.69
CA GLN A 158 -8.98 0.21 13.15
C GLN A 158 -9.31 1.44 12.31
N ASN A 159 -8.28 2.06 11.71
CA ASN A 159 -8.41 3.28 10.91
C ASN A 159 -8.31 2.99 9.41
N ALA A 160 -7.93 1.77 9.03
CA ALA A 160 -7.77 1.36 7.64
C ALA A 160 -9.12 1.34 6.91
N ILE A 161 -9.17 2.00 5.75
CA ILE A 161 -10.37 2.09 4.92
C ILE A 161 -10.25 1.06 3.79
N PRO A 162 -11.23 0.17 3.55
CA PRO A 162 -11.21 -0.71 2.40
C PRO A 162 -11.04 0.09 1.10
N LEU A 163 -10.13 -0.35 0.22
CA LEU A 163 -9.80 0.42 -0.98
C LEU A 163 -11.04 0.72 -1.82
N LEU A 164 -11.90 -0.27 -2.07
CA LEU A 164 -13.13 -0.07 -2.85
C LEU A 164 -14.04 1.00 -2.23
N ALA A 165 -14.18 1.02 -0.90
CA ALA A 165 -14.96 2.05 -0.21
C ALA A 165 -14.33 3.44 -0.38
N ARG A 166 -12.99 3.54 -0.34
CA ARG A 166 -12.26 4.79 -0.58
C ARG A 166 -12.44 5.29 -2.02
N VAL A 167 -12.41 4.40 -3.01
CA VAL A 167 -12.58 4.73 -4.43
C VAL A 167 -14.03 5.13 -4.74
N ALA A 168 -15.01 4.40 -4.21
CA ALA A 168 -16.44 4.68 -4.40
C ALA A 168 -16.91 6.03 -3.83
N ARG A 169 -16.08 6.68 -3.01
CA ARG A 169 -16.31 8.07 -2.58
C ARG A 169 -16.11 9.07 -3.72
N ASP A 170 -15.13 8.81 -4.58
CA ASP A 170 -14.68 9.76 -5.61
C ASP A 170 -15.17 9.37 -7.02
N TYR A 171 -15.65 8.12 -7.21
CA TYR A 171 -16.09 7.57 -8.50
C TYR A 171 -17.40 6.80 -8.37
N THR A 172 -18.22 6.83 -9.42
CA THR A 172 -19.40 6.00 -9.58
C THR A 172 -19.03 4.54 -9.87
N TRP A 173 -19.95 3.60 -9.62
CA TRP A 173 -19.75 2.17 -9.93
C TRP A 173 -19.40 1.93 -11.41
N ASP A 174 -20.09 2.60 -12.33
CA ASP A 174 -19.83 2.49 -13.77
C ASP A 174 -18.42 2.99 -14.15
N GLU A 175 -17.89 4.00 -13.45
CA GLU A 175 -16.51 4.46 -13.65
C GLU A 175 -15.50 3.43 -13.14
N ILE A 176 -15.76 2.85 -11.96
CA ILE A 176 -14.91 1.81 -11.36
C ILE A 176 -14.86 0.59 -12.29
N GLU A 177 -16.01 0.08 -12.73
CA GLU A 177 -16.09 -1.10 -13.61
C GLU A 177 -15.40 -0.87 -14.96
N ARG A 178 -15.61 0.30 -15.58
CA ARG A 178 -14.95 0.66 -16.83
C ARG A 178 -13.43 0.69 -16.67
N ASN A 179 -12.94 1.26 -15.57
CA ASN A 179 -11.51 1.42 -15.35
C ASN A 179 -10.82 0.10 -14.94
N VAL A 180 -11.54 -0.83 -14.30
CA VAL A 180 -11.07 -2.20 -14.07
C VAL A 180 -10.97 -2.97 -15.39
N THR A 181 -11.98 -2.84 -16.26
CA THR A 181 -12.07 -3.59 -17.52
C THR A 181 -11.01 -3.16 -18.54
N LYS A 182 -10.60 -1.89 -18.54
CA LYS A 182 -9.54 -1.37 -19.43
C LYS A 182 -8.17 -2.00 -19.22
N GLN A 183 -7.91 -2.59 -18.05
CA GLN A 183 -6.61 -3.19 -17.70
C GLN A 183 -6.55 -4.71 -17.97
N ILE A 184 -7.67 -5.34 -18.34
CA ILE A 184 -7.77 -6.80 -18.58
C ILE A 184 -7.66 -7.14 -20.09
N LYS A 185 -7.55 -6.13 -20.96
CA LYS A 185 -7.31 -6.29 -22.41
C LYS A 185 -5.86 -6.03 -22.75
#